data_AF-A0A9X2FGY4-F1
#
_entry.id   AF-A0A9X2FGY4-F1
#
_cell.length_a   1.000
_cell.length_b   1.000
_cell.length_c   1.000
_cell.angle_alpha   90.00
_cell.angle_beta   90.00
_cell.angle_gamma   90.00
#
_symmetry.space_group_name_H-M   'P 1'
#
loop_
_entity.id
_entity.type
_entity.pdbx_description
1 polymer ?
#
loop_
_entity_poly.entity_id
_entity_poly.type
_entity_poly.pdbx_seq_one_letter_code
_entity_poly.pdbx_strand_id
1 'polypeptide(L)'
;MRHFLSINARVEVLKNAGYEIVGRYLTGTVGSGTSKRAKNLTTDEITAITDGGLKIFPIYQDGASDSESYFTAAQGTTDATKAVYAAQDLGFEEDVVIYFAVDADIQDGDIASTAVVYFNALYDTVTSYGYGVGIYGTRNVTQTIIKAGLADKAYVSDMSTGYSGNLGFSMPDDWAFDQFAEILIGDFAIDKVATTSARETATNSFGVGGESGYGNAADLKKINTILSDLSQKNAFSFLSGIKIEKTSTEYKISGLAVDMYVKVKFEASVSDPDNSVGVVYNVSEGKFESDFTDSIAGVVALSDEIKSADITDALTELSSEINNGKVWLVPVVKDGNAGIELHIKSTFNHTLDNGNEIELEYEIIIDEIFHKIATVPEGVPSSTANDYNDKLTGEAVQFAKATLISVIVVGGLYITLSTAGTTAAEVSSSIAVLVKMIVSY
;
A
#
# COMPACT_ATOMS: atom_id res chain seq x y z
N MET A 1 -15.18 -18.20 -17.83
CA MET A 1 -14.59 -17.05 -17.11
C MET A 1 -15.73 -16.25 -16.52
N ARG A 2 -15.81 -16.10 -15.19
CA ARG A 2 -16.70 -15.09 -14.59
C ARG A 2 -16.02 -13.76 -14.84
N HIS A 3 -16.61 -12.90 -15.67
CA HIS A 3 -16.17 -11.52 -15.79
C HIS A 3 -16.59 -10.82 -14.49
N PHE A 4 -15.62 -10.53 -13.62
CA PHE A 4 -15.85 -9.64 -12.50
C PHE A 4 -16.09 -8.23 -13.04
N LEU A 5 -17.14 -7.56 -12.56
CA LEU A 5 -17.37 -6.15 -12.89
C LEU A 5 -16.17 -5.29 -12.47
N SER A 6 -15.78 -4.36 -13.36
CA SER A 6 -14.81 -3.31 -13.03
C SER A 6 -15.37 -2.38 -11.95
N ILE A 7 -14.50 -1.59 -11.32
CA ILE A 7 -14.86 -0.71 -10.22
C ILE A 7 -15.96 0.29 -10.60
N ASN A 8 -15.82 0.94 -11.76
CA ASN A 8 -16.82 1.87 -12.29
C ASN A 8 -18.16 1.17 -12.57
N ALA A 9 -18.13 -0.06 -13.10
CA ALA A 9 -19.36 -0.80 -13.36
C ALA A 9 -20.09 -1.19 -12.06
N ARG A 10 -19.36 -1.49 -10.97
CA ARG A 10 -19.97 -1.74 -9.65
C ARG A 10 -20.59 -0.48 -9.07
N VAL A 11 -19.93 0.68 -9.19
CA VAL A 11 -20.46 1.98 -8.79
C VAL A 11 -21.77 2.29 -9.54
N GLU A 12 -21.81 2.07 -10.85
CA GLU A 12 -23.04 2.24 -11.64
C GLU A 12 -24.17 1.32 -11.18
N VAL A 13 -23.87 0.04 -10.90
CA VAL A 13 -24.86 -0.91 -10.37
C VAL A 13 -25.44 -0.43 -9.04
N LEU A 14 -24.61 0.06 -8.12
CA LEU A 14 -25.06 0.59 -6.83
C LEU A 14 -25.97 1.81 -7.01
N LYS A 15 -25.56 2.78 -7.84
CA LYS A 15 -26.35 3.98 -8.14
C LYS A 15 -27.70 3.65 -8.77
N ASN A 16 -27.72 2.75 -9.74
CA ASN A 16 -28.95 2.34 -10.42
C ASN A 16 -29.92 1.63 -9.48
N ALA A 17 -29.41 1.01 -8.41
CA ALA A 17 -30.21 0.44 -7.33
C ALA A 17 -30.61 1.45 -6.24
N GLY A 18 -30.22 2.72 -6.37
CA GLY A 18 -30.62 3.81 -5.48
C GLY A 18 -29.74 3.97 -4.24
N TYR A 19 -28.54 3.37 -4.21
CA TYR A 19 -27.58 3.62 -3.13
C TYR A 19 -26.86 4.95 -3.36
N GLU A 20 -26.64 5.70 -2.28
CA GLU A 20 -25.95 7.00 -2.29
C GLU A 20 -24.67 7.00 -1.43
N ILE A 21 -24.51 5.99 -0.57
CA ILE A 21 -23.43 5.90 0.43
C ILE A 21 -22.87 4.47 0.41
N VAL A 22 -21.55 4.35 0.54
CA VAL A 22 -20.84 3.07 0.64
C VAL A 22 -19.94 3.07 1.88
N GLY A 23 -20.10 2.09 2.76
CA GLY A 23 -19.15 1.84 3.85
C GLY A 23 -17.94 1.06 3.33
N ARG A 24 -16.72 1.52 3.58
CA ARG A 24 -15.50 0.86 3.09
C ARG A 24 -14.44 0.73 4.18
N TYR A 25 -13.73 -0.39 4.14
CA TYR A 25 -12.67 -0.70 5.11
C TYR A 25 -11.42 0.11 4.80
N LEU A 26 -10.83 0.75 5.81
CA LEU A 26 -9.56 1.45 5.69
C LEU A 26 -8.40 0.49 5.42
N THR A 27 -8.43 -0.70 6.04
CA THR A 27 -7.31 -1.64 6.06
C THR A 27 -7.75 -3.09 5.82
N GLY A 28 -6.76 -3.99 5.71
CA GLY A 28 -6.91 -5.42 5.90
C GLY A 28 -7.16 -6.27 4.65
N THR A 29 -7.32 -7.57 4.90
CA THR A 29 -7.57 -8.61 3.88
C THR A 29 -8.70 -9.53 4.31
N VAL A 30 -9.35 -10.20 3.35
CA VAL A 30 -10.37 -11.23 3.57
C VAL A 30 -10.00 -12.54 2.88
N GLY A 31 -10.50 -13.64 3.41
CA GLY A 31 -10.17 -14.99 2.92
C GLY A 31 -8.84 -15.51 3.46
N SER A 32 -8.59 -16.80 3.24
CA SER A 32 -7.39 -17.49 3.74
C SER A 32 -6.67 -18.24 2.61
N GLY A 33 -5.34 -18.43 2.75
CA GLY A 33 -4.53 -19.12 1.75
C GLY A 33 -4.64 -18.48 0.37
N THR A 34 -4.89 -19.29 -0.66
CA THR A 34 -5.02 -18.82 -2.05
C THR A 34 -6.27 -17.95 -2.32
N SER A 35 -7.19 -17.83 -1.36
CA SER A 35 -8.37 -16.96 -1.46
C SER A 35 -8.20 -15.61 -0.76
N LYS A 36 -7.03 -15.38 -0.12
CA LYS A 36 -6.71 -14.12 0.54
C LYS A 36 -6.67 -13.00 -0.49
N ARG A 37 -7.40 -11.92 -0.23
CA ARG A 37 -7.45 -10.73 -1.09
C ARG A 37 -7.60 -9.46 -0.26
N ALA A 38 -7.14 -8.34 -0.81
CA ALA A 38 -7.33 -7.01 -0.24
C ALA A 38 -8.82 -6.71 0.00
N LYS A 39 -9.13 -6.13 1.16
CA LYS A 39 -10.47 -5.60 1.48
C LYS A 39 -10.48 -4.09 1.66
N ASN A 40 -9.30 -3.51 1.84
CA ASN A 40 -9.06 -2.10 2.05
C ASN A 40 -9.49 -1.26 0.84
N LEU A 41 -9.88 -0.02 1.13
CA LEU A 41 -10.16 1.04 0.18
C LEU A 41 -8.86 1.48 -0.51
N THR A 42 -8.97 1.97 -1.74
CA THR A 42 -7.85 2.54 -2.50
C THR A 42 -8.22 3.92 -3.06
N THR A 43 -7.23 4.72 -3.42
CA THR A 43 -7.44 6.04 -4.06
C THR A 43 -8.22 5.95 -5.37
N ASP A 44 -7.97 4.91 -6.17
CA ASP A 44 -8.71 4.67 -7.41
C ASP A 44 -10.18 4.31 -7.12
N GLU A 45 -10.43 3.54 -6.05
CA GLU A 45 -11.77 3.22 -5.59
C GLU A 45 -12.51 4.46 -5.07
N ILE A 46 -11.84 5.30 -4.27
CA ILE A 46 -12.39 6.58 -3.82
C ILE A 46 -12.80 7.41 -5.03
N THR A 47 -11.89 7.61 -5.98
CA THR A 47 -12.14 8.40 -7.20
C THR A 47 -13.36 7.85 -7.96
N ALA A 48 -13.40 6.54 -8.21
CA ALA A 48 -14.53 5.92 -8.90
C ALA A 48 -15.87 6.12 -8.17
N ILE A 49 -15.88 5.97 -6.85
CA ILE A 49 -17.09 6.14 -6.02
C ILE A 49 -17.54 7.61 -6.01
N THR A 50 -16.62 8.55 -5.81
CA THR A 50 -16.93 9.99 -5.73
C THR A 50 -17.28 10.60 -7.09
N ASP A 51 -16.63 10.18 -8.17
CA ASP A 51 -17.00 10.55 -9.55
C ASP A 51 -18.38 9.96 -9.92
N GLY A 52 -18.69 8.79 -9.34
CA GLY A 52 -20.03 8.24 -9.31
C GLY A 52 -21.04 9.10 -8.53
N GLY A 53 -20.62 10.09 -7.75
CA GLY A 53 -21.51 10.89 -6.91
C GLY A 53 -22.01 10.18 -5.66
N LEU A 54 -21.34 9.10 -5.25
CA LEU A 54 -21.58 8.41 -4.00
C LEU A 54 -20.67 9.00 -2.89
N LYS A 55 -21.07 8.84 -1.63
CA LYS A 55 -20.29 9.19 -0.44
C LYS A 55 -19.72 7.94 0.24
N ILE A 56 -18.67 8.11 1.03
CA ILE A 56 -17.96 7.04 1.74
C ILE A 56 -17.93 7.35 3.23
N PHE A 57 -18.15 6.34 4.07
CA PHE A 57 -17.76 6.39 5.49
C PHE A 57 -16.71 5.31 5.79
N PRO A 58 -15.62 5.64 6.51
CA PRO A 58 -14.54 4.71 6.77
C PRO A 58 -14.84 3.76 7.92
N ILE A 59 -14.49 2.48 7.73
CA ILE A 59 -14.62 1.40 8.72
C ILE A 59 -13.22 0.86 9.03
N TYR A 60 -12.90 0.70 10.31
CA TYR A 60 -11.73 -0.05 10.75
C TYR A 60 -12.17 -1.39 11.35
N GLN A 61 -11.68 -2.48 10.77
CA GLN A 61 -11.87 -3.84 11.29
C GLN A 61 -10.69 -4.68 10.84
N ASP A 62 -9.85 -5.12 11.78
CA ASP A 62 -8.71 -6.00 11.50
C ASP A 62 -8.56 -7.06 12.59
N GLY A 63 -7.64 -8.01 12.37
CA GLY A 63 -7.32 -9.04 13.34
C GLY A 63 -8.51 -9.93 13.71
N ALA A 64 -8.57 -10.32 14.97
CA ALA A 64 -9.61 -11.19 15.55
C ALA A 64 -10.72 -10.35 16.20
N SER A 65 -11.23 -9.32 15.50
CA SER A 65 -12.31 -8.45 15.98
C SER A 65 -13.62 -9.18 16.30
N ASP A 66 -13.71 -10.47 15.96
CA ASP A 66 -14.78 -11.42 16.28
C ASP A 66 -14.58 -12.14 17.62
N SER A 67 -13.49 -11.85 18.32
CA SER A 67 -13.15 -12.39 19.63
C SER A 67 -13.12 -11.30 20.69
N GLU A 68 -13.80 -11.55 21.81
CA GLU A 68 -13.77 -10.65 22.97
C GLU A 68 -12.33 -10.37 23.48
N SER A 69 -11.44 -11.35 23.38
CA SER A 69 -10.03 -11.24 23.82
C SER A 69 -9.20 -10.24 23.00
N TYR A 70 -9.69 -9.81 21.84
CA TYR A 70 -9.05 -8.81 21.00
C TYR A 70 -9.09 -7.40 21.63
N PHE A 71 -10.16 -7.10 22.36
CA PHE A 71 -10.46 -5.74 22.83
C PHE A 71 -9.69 -5.40 24.11
N THR A 72 -8.39 -5.14 23.95
CA THR A 72 -7.48 -4.68 25.01
C THR A 72 -7.04 -3.23 24.77
N ALA A 73 -6.52 -2.56 25.81
CA ALA A 73 -6.02 -1.19 25.67
C ALA A 73 -4.86 -1.09 24.66
N ALA A 74 -3.91 -2.04 24.70
CA ALA A 74 -2.78 -2.05 23.78
C ALA A 74 -3.22 -2.24 22.32
N GLN A 75 -4.23 -3.08 22.09
CA GLN A 75 -4.84 -3.24 20.78
C GLN A 75 -5.56 -1.97 20.35
N GLY A 76 -6.29 -1.30 21.27
CA GLY A 76 -6.98 -0.03 21.01
C GLY A 76 -6.04 1.06 20.49
N THR A 77 -4.89 1.26 21.14
CA THR A 77 -3.87 2.21 20.65
C THR A 77 -3.33 1.80 19.28
N THR A 78 -3.01 0.52 19.08
CA THR A 78 -2.47 0.03 17.80
C THR A 78 -3.44 0.23 16.65
N ASP A 79 -4.71 -0.10 16.88
CA ASP A 79 -5.78 0.00 15.89
C ASP A 79 -6.12 1.45 15.58
N ALA A 80 -6.19 2.31 16.61
CA ALA A 80 -6.40 3.74 16.45
C ALA A 80 -5.36 4.36 15.54
N THR A 81 -4.07 4.11 15.82
CA THR A 81 -2.95 4.60 15.02
C THR A 81 -3.05 4.12 13.58
N LYS A 82 -3.28 2.81 13.35
CA LYS A 82 -3.42 2.26 11.99
C LYS A 82 -4.60 2.85 11.23
N ALA A 83 -5.74 3.02 11.90
CA ALA A 83 -6.94 3.56 11.28
C ALA A 83 -6.76 5.03 10.88
N VAL A 84 -6.23 5.84 11.78
CA VAL A 84 -5.93 7.26 11.50
C VAL A 84 -4.97 7.38 10.33
N TYR A 85 -3.89 6.60 10.33
CA TYR A 85 -2.89 6.67 9.26
C TYR A 85 -3.46 6.25 7.92
N ALA A 86 -4.23 5.14 7.88
CA ALA A 86 -4.91 4.72 6.67
C ALA A 86 -5.93 5.76 6.19
N ALA A 87 -6.64 6.44 7.09
CA ALA A 87 -7.58 7.50 6.73
C ALA A 87 -6.86 8.71 6.10
N GLN A 88 -5.74 9.16 6.69
CA GLN A 88 -4.93 10.25 6.16
C GLN A 88 -4.32 9.91 4.79
N ASP A 89 -3.77 8.71 4.63
CA ASP A 89 -3.20 8.21 3.37
C ASP A 89 -4.23 8.21 2.24
N LEU A 90 -5.47 7.84 2.56
CA LEU A 90 -6.60 7.82 1.64
C LEU A 90 -7.22 9.22 1.42
N GLY A 91 -6.73 10.24 2.12
CA GLY A 91 -7.15 11.63 1.97
C GLY A 91 -8.45 11.99 2.68
N PHE A 92 -8.90 11.20 3.66
CA PHE A 92 -10.03 11.61 4.50
C PHE A 92 -9.66 12.86 5.29
N GLU A 93 -10.48 13.91 5.18
CA GLU A 93 -10.31 15.16 5.91
C GLU A 93 -10.52 14.96 7.42
N GLU A 94 -10.05 15.92 8.22
CA GLU A 94 -10.40 16.03 9.64
C GLU A 94 -11.93 16.11 9.82
N ASP A 95 -12.40 15.86 11.04
CA ASP A 95 -13.81 15.73 11.44
C ASP A 95 -14.57 14.54 10.83
N VAL A 96 -13.96 13.75 9.94
CA VAL A 96 -14.54 12.47 9.49
C VAL A 96 -14.62 11.49 10.67
N VAL A 97 -15.76 10.79 10.77
CA VAL A 97 -15.97 9.77 11.81
C VAL A 97 -15.49 8.40 11.29
N ILE A 98 -14.52 7.80 11.98
CA ILE A 98 -14.01 6.44 11.70
C ILE A 98 -14.75 5.43 12.57
N TYR A 99 -15.38 4.43 11.94
CA TYR A 99 -16.16 3.41 12.66
C TYR A 99 -15.30 2.18 12.99
N PHE A 100 -14.98 2.00 14.26
CA PHE A 100 -14.20 0.86 14.75
C PHE A 100 -15.11 -0.31 15.11
N ALA A 101 -14.82 -1.48 14.54
CA ALA A 101 -15.68 -2.65 14.64
C ALA A 101 -15.45 -3.47 15.92
N VAL A 102 -16.52 -3.63 16.70
CA VAL A 102 -16.70 -4.68 17.70
C VAL A 102 -17.60 -5.75 17.11
N ASP A 103 -17.03 -6.65 16.32
CA ASP A 103 -17.75 -7.69 15.58
C ASP A 103 -17.90 -8.99 16.38
N ALA A 104 -18.14 -8.85 17.69
CA ALA A 104 -18.23 -9.94 18.65
C ALA A 104 -19.49 -9.83 19.50
N ASP A 105 -20.04 -10.97 19.94
CA ASP A 105 -21.16 -11.02 20.88
C ASP A 105 -20.67 -10.86 22.33
N ILE A 106 -20.29 -9.63 22.69
CA ILE A 106 -19.85 -9.30 24.06
C ILE A 106 -21.08 -9.19 24.98
N GLN A 107 -21.08 -10.00 26.04
CA GLN A 107 -22.15 -9.98 27.04
C GLN A 107 -22.06 -8.72 27.92
N ASP A 108 -23.22 -8.26 28.41
CA ASP A 108 -23.35 -7.03 29.21
C ASP A 108 -22.32 -6.93 30.35
N GLY A 109 -22.06 -8.03 31.05
CA GLY A 109 -21.10 -8.09 32.16
C GLY A 109 -19.64 -7.88 31.77
N ASP A 110 -19.30 -8.13 30.51
CA ASP A 110 -17.91 -8.15 30.01
C ASP A 110 -17.54 -6.88 29.23
N ILE A 111 -18.53 -6.06 28.81
CA ILE A 111 -18.33 -4.83 28.03
C ILE A 111 -17.34 -3.88 28.73
N ALA A 112 -17.46 -3.74 30.05
CA ALA A 112 -16.64 -2.81 30.84
C ALA A 112 -15.15 -3.21 30.87
N SER A 113 -14.83 -4.51 30.87
CA SER A 113 -13.46 -5.01 30.88
C SER A 113 -12.84 -5.20 29.49
N THR A 114 -13.63 -5.00 28.42
CA THR A 114 -13.24 -5.30 27.04
C THR A 114 -13.41 -4.05 26.16
N ALA A 115 -14.58 -3.88 25.53
CA ALA A 115 -14.86 -2.77 24.62
C ALA A 115 -14.60 -1.40 25.26
N VAL A 116 -14.95 -1.18 26.53
CA VAL A 116 -14.67 0.11 27.20
C VAL A 116 -13.15 0.33 27.35
N VAL A 117 -12.39 -0.69 27.73
CA VAL A 117 -10.92 -0.60 27.88
C VAL A 117 -10.26 -0.31 26.53
N TYR A 118 -10.73 -0.97 25.46
CA TYR A 118 -10.27 -0.74 24.09
C TYR A 118 -10.57 0.69 23.61
N PHE A 119 -11.84 1.12 23.70
CA PHE A 119 -12.25 2.45 23.22
C PHE A 119 -11.64 3.58 24.04
N ASN A 120 -11.37 3.38 25.33
CA ASN A 120 -10.69 4.38 26.14
C ASN A 120 -9.25 4.65 25.66
N ALA A 121 -8.52 3.62 25.22
CA ALA A 121 -7.17 3.79 24.66
C ALA A 121 -7.18 4.38 23.24
N LEU A 122 -8.22 4.05 22.48
CA LEU A 122 -8.38 4.47 21.09
C LEU A 122 -8.88 5.92 20.97
N TYR A 123 -9.81 6.36 21.81
CA TYR A 123 -10.49 7.64 21.68
C TYR A 123 -9.52 8.83 21.70
N ASP A 124 -8.63 8.86 22.69
CA ASP A 124 -7.63 9.93 22.82
C ASP A 124 -6.68 9.97 21.61
N THR A 125 -6.32 8.79 21.10
CA THR A 125 -5.45 8.69 19.92
C THR A 125 -6.18 9.27 18.70
N VAL A 126 -7.37 8.76 18.35
CA VAL A 126 -8.09 9.19 17.15
C VAL A 126 -8.41 10.70 17.17
N THR A 127 -8.91 11.20 18.30
CA THR A 127 -9.28 12.61 18.43
C THR A 127 -8.06 13.55 18.42
N SER A 128 -6.88 13.09 18.88
CA SER A 128 -5.65 13.90 18.79
C SER A 128 -5.18 14.17 17.36
N TYR A 129 -5.66 13.39 16.39
CA TYR A 129 -5.44 13.57 14.95
C TYR A 129 -6.63 14.24 14.23
N GLY A 130 -7.60 14.78 14.98
CA GLY A 130 -8.73 15.53 14.41
C GLY A 130 -9.85 14.68 13.82
N TYR A 131 -9.83 13.35 14.00
CA TYR A 131 -10.93 12.47 13.55
C TYR A 131 -11.98 12.25 14.65
N GLY A 132 -13.23 12.04 14.23
CA GLY A 132 -14.31 11.61 15.11
C GLY A 132 -14.30 10.10 15.33
N VAL A 133 -14.84 9.64 16.46
CA VAL A 133 -14.84 8.21 16.81
C VAL A 133 -16.23 7.63 16.64
N GLY A 134 -16.37 6.67 15.74
CA GLY A 134 -17.57 5.86 15.56
C GLY A 134 -17.35 4.44 16.08
N ILE A 135 -18.43 3.78 16.50
CA ILE A 135 -18.41 2.36 16.87
C ILE A 135 -19.35 1.55 15.99
N TYR A 136 -18.84 0.46 15.42
CA TYR A 136 -19.68 -0.61 14.88
C TYR A 136 -19.87 -1.72 15.92
N GLY A 137 -21.09 -2.18 16.12
CA GLY A 137 -21.37 -3.30 17.02
C GLY A 137 -22.84 -3.41 17.44
N THR A 138 -23.10 -4.29 18.41
CA THR A 138 -24.46 -4.52 18.90
C THR A 138 -25.05 -3.30 19.61
N ARG A 139 -26.38 -3.23 19.70
CA ARG A 139 -27.09 -2.12 20.37
C ARG A 139 -26.62 -1.87 21.80
N ASN A 140 -26.36 -2.91 22.58
CA ASN A 140 -25.90 -2.76 23.96
C ASN A 140 -24.48 -2.18 24.04
N VAL A 141 -23.54 -2.76 23.27
CA VAL A 141 -22.14 -2.31 23.23
C VAL A 141 -22.05 -0.86 22.75
N THR A 142 -22.66 -0.56 21.60
CA THR A 142 -22.64 0.79 21.02
C THR A 142 -23.22 1.85 21.98
N GLN A 143 -24.37 1.57 22.61
CA GLN A 143 -24.92 2.47 23.63
C GLN A 143 -24.01 2.66 24.83
N THR A 144 -23.35 1.61 25.29
CA THR A 144 -22.47 1.68 26.47
C THR A 144 -21.26 2.56 26.19
N ILE A 145 -20.62 2.38 25.03
CA ILE A 145 -19.46 3.19 24.62
C ILE A 145 -19.83 4.66 24.40
N ILE A 146 -20.97 4.93 23.73
CA ILE A 146 -21.44 6.30 23.51
C ILE A 146 -21.80 6.99 24.83
N LYS A 147 -22.51 6.31 25.74
CA LYS A 147 -22.85 6.86 27.07
C LYS A 147 -21.61 7.13 27.93
N ALA A 148 -20.52 6.39 27.70
CA ALA A 148 -19.24 6.63 28.35
C ALA A 148 -18.46 7.82 27.75
N GLY A 149 -18.94 8.41 26.64
CA GLY A 149 -18.25 9.49 25.94
C GLY A 149 -17.03 9.02 25.13
N LEU A 150 -16.99 7.74 24.77
CA LEU A 150 -15.86 7.12 24.08
C LEU A 150 -16.14 6.86 22.58
N ALA A 151 -17.28 7.31 22.08
CA ALA A 151 -17.62 7.37 20.66
C ALA A 151 -18.77 8.37 20.46
N ASP A 152 -18.82 8.99 19.28
CA ASP A 152 -19.77 10.03 18.91
C ASP A 152 -20.97 9.49 18.12
N LYS A 153 -20.78 8.37 17.39
CA LYS A 153 -21.80 7.78 16.51
C LYS A 153 -21.79 6.26 16.55
N ALA A 154 -22.99 5.67 16.42
CA ALA A 154 -23.15 4.22 16.28
C ALA A 154 -23.40 3.80 14.82
N TYR A 155 -22.71 2.74 14.40
CA TYR A 155 -23.05 1.90 13.27
C TYR A 155 -23.55 0.55 13.81
N VAL A 156 -24.85 0.33 13.79
CA VAL A 156 -25.45 -0.79 14.54
C VAL A 156 -25.48 -2.07 13.71
N SER A 157 -25.11 -3.20 14.32
CA SER A 157 -25.07 -4.53 13.70
C SER A 157 -26.39 -5.31 13.83
N ASP A 158 -27.52 -4.72 13.42
CA ASP A 158 -28.86 -5.35 13.56
C ASP A 158 -29.04 -6.60 12.69
N MET A 159 -28.18 -6.82 11.68
CA MET A 159 -28.11 -8.04 10.90
C MET A 159 -27.71 -9.26 11.77
N SER A 160 -26.93 -9.03 12.82
CA SER A 160 -26.53 -10.05 13.81
C SER A 160 -27.63 -10.33 14.82
N THR A 161 -28.79 -10.80 14.33
CA THR A 161 -30.00 -11.06 15.13
C THR A 161 -29.82 -12.10 16.25
N GLY A 162 -28.77 -12.92 16.18
CA GLY A 162 -28.42 -13.90 17.20
C GLY A 162 -27.57 -13.37 18.35
N TYR A 163 -27.01 -12.17 18.24
CA TYR A 163 -26.13 -11.61 19.27
C TYR A 163 -26.94 -11.10 20.46
N SER A 164 -26.53 -11.48 21.66
CA SER A 164 -27.16 -11.11 22.92
C SER A 164 -27.32 -9.59 23.08
N GLY A 165 -26.35 -8.80 22.62
CA GLY A 165 -26.38 -7.34 22.69
C GLY A 165 -27.43 -6.66 21.81
N ASN A 166 -28.11 -7.39 20.90
CA ASN A 166 -29.23 -6.89 20.10
C ASN A 166 -30.60 -7.32 20.66
N LEU A 167 -30.62 -8.24 21.63
CA LEU A 167 -31.85 -8.81 22.19
C LEU A 167 -32.33 -7.98 23.39
N GLY A 168 -33.37 -7.17 23.15
CA GLY A 168 -34.04 -6.41 24.22
C GLY A 168 -33.43 -5.03 24.50
N PHE A 169 -32.44 -4.61 23.73
CA PHE A 169 -31.86 -3.26 23.79
C PHE A 169 -32.47 -2.36 22.72
N SER A 170 -32.77 -1.12 23.10
CA SER A 170 -33.24 -0.07 22.18
C SER A 170 -32.14 0.35 21.20
N MET A 171 -32.52 0.97 20.09
CA MET A 171 -31.57 1.63 19.20
C MET A 171 -30.82 2.74 19.96
N PRO A 172 -29.49 2.92 19.79
CA PRO A 172 -28.77 4.08 20.31
C PRO A 172 -29.32 5.37 19.71
N ASP A 173 -29.50 6.44 20.49
CA ASP A 173 -30.04 7.71 19.96
C ASP A 173 -29.12 8.34 18.89
N ASP A 174 -27.80 8.21 19.07
CA ASP A 174 -26.73 8.71 18.20
C ASP A 174 -26.34 7.72 17.07
N TRP A 175 -27.24 6.84 16.66
CA TRP A 175 -26.97 6.00 15.49
C TRP A 175 -26.88 6.84 14.21
N ALA A 176 -25.83 6.56 13.43
CA ALA A 176 -25.60 7.09 12.10
C ALA A 176 -25.96 6.07 11.02
N PHE A 177 -25.67 4.79 11.26
CA PHE A 177 -25.85 3.72 10.30
C PHE A 177 -26.45 2.48 10.99
N ASP A 178 -27.24 1.70 10.25
CA ASP A 178 -27.91 0.50 10.75
C ASP A 178 -27.82 -0.63 9.71
N GLN A 179 -26.98 -1.64 9.95
CA GLN A 179 -26.81 -2.80 9.06
C GLN A 179 -27.89 -3.84 9.36
N PHE A 180 -28.68 -4.25 8.36
CA PHE A 180 -29.86 -5.10 8.61
C PHE A 180 -30.05 -6.30 7.68
N ALA A 181 -29.32 -6.40 6.56
CA ALA A 181 -29.45 -7.53 5.65
C ALA A 181 -28.26 -7.66 4.70
N GLU A 182 -27.84 -8.88 4.37
CA GLU A 182 -26.91 -9.15 3.27
C GLU A 182 -27.68 -9.52 2.00
N ILE A 183 -27.30 -8.95 0.85
CA ILE A 183 -27.90 -9.27 -0.45
C ILE A 183 -26.83 -9.44 -1.53
N LEU A 184 -27.19 -10.16 -2.60
CA LEU A 184 -26.43 -10.18 -3.84
C LEU A 184 -27.00 -9.12 -4.81
N ILE A 185 -26.15 -8.23 -5.32
CA ILE A 185 -26.49 -7.26 -6.35
C ILE A 185 -25.56 -7.43 -7.56
N GLY A 186 -26.13 -7.79 -8.72
CA GLY A 186 -25.33 -8.20 -9.87
C GLY A 186 -24.51 -9.46 -9.56
N ASP A 187 -23.18 -9.35 -9.60
CA ASP A 187 -22.24 -10.44 -9.33
C ASP A 187 -21.50 -10.32 -7.98
N PHE A 188 -21.86 -9.36 -7.12
CA PHE A 188 -21.20 -9.12 -5.84
C PHE A 188 -22.19 -8.95 -4.68
N ALA A 189 -21.76 -9.34 -3.48
CA ALA A 189 -22.55 -9.22 -2.25
C ALA A 189 -22.32 -7.86 -1.59
N ILE A 190 -23.36 -7.35 -0.95
CA ILE A 190 -23.32 -6.14 -0.12
C ILE A 190 -24.15 -6.35 1.15
N ASP A 191 -23.77 -5.64 2.20
CA ASP A 191 -24.63 -5.44 3.36
C ASP A 191 -25.47 -4.18 3.16
N LYS A 192 -26.77 -4.30 3.38
CA LYS A 192 -27.70 -3.19 3.38
C LYS A 192 -27.60 -2.45 4.69
N VAL A 193 -27.35 -1.15 4.55
CA VAL A 193 -27.24 -0.21 5.66
C VAL A 193 -28.29 0.89 5.48
N ALA A 194 -29.08 1.13 6.52
CA ALA A 194 -30.03 2.23 6.58
C ALA A 194 -29.38 3.46 7.23
N THR A 195 -29.81 4.65 6.80
CA THR A 195 -29.43 5.94 7.40
C THR A 195 -30.43 7.02 7.00
N THR A 196 -30.23 8.24 7.48
CA THR A 196 -30.93 9.45 7.03
C THR A 196 -29.93 10.57 6.78
N SER A 197 -30.30 11.55 5.95
CA SER A 197 -29.46 12.72 5.68
C SER A 197 -29.14 13.57 6.91
N ALA A 198 -29.88 13.41 8.01
CA ALA A 198 -29.62 14.11 9.28
C ALA A 198 -28.68 13.33 10.22
N ARG A 199 -28.36 12.06 9.89
CA ARG A 199 -27.63 11.14 10.76
C ARG A 199 -26.32 10.65 10.15
N GLU A 200 -26.30 10.49 8.84
CA GLU A 200 -25.13 10.00 8.11
C GLU A 200 -23.92 10.92 8.30
N THR A 201 -22.73 10.30 8.34
CA THR A 201 -21.43 10.99 8.46
C THR A 201 -20.50 10.66 7.29
N ALA A 202 -21.07 10.31 6.14
CA ALA A 202 -20.30 9.94 4.96
C ALA A 202 -19.84 11.19 4.21
N THR A 203 -18.65 11.13 3.61
CA THR A 203 -18.05 12.25 2.87
C THR A 203 -17.80 11.87 1.42
N ASN A 204 -17.82 12.87 0.54
CA ASN A 204 -17.26 12.80 -0.81
C ASN A 204 -16.14 13.83 -1.01
N SER A 205 -15.71 14.49 0.07
CA SER A 205 -14.57 15.39 0.09
C SER A 205 -13.35 14.63 0.59
N PHE A 206 -12.30 14.67 -0.22
CA PHE A 206 -11.03 14.04 0.05
C PHE A 206 -9.93 15.03 -0.30
N GLY A 207 -9.01 15.25 0.63
CA GLY A 207 -7.81 16.03 0.38
C GLY A 207 -6.87 15.33 -0.61
N VAL A 208 -5.91 16.08 -1.13
CA VAL A 208 -4.70 15.47 -1.68
C VAL A 208 -3.99 14.88 -0.47
N GLY A 209 -4.01 13.56 -0.28
CA GLY A 209 -3.45 12.91 0.91
C GLY A 209 -2.13 13.57 1.34
N GLY A 210 -2.11 14.13 2.56
CA GLY A 210 -0.96 14.87 3.08
C GLY A 210 -1.06 16.40 3.15
N GLU A 211 -2.20 17.03 3.44
CA GLU A 211 -2.17 18.45 3.90
C GLU A 211 -2.12 18.60 5.44
N SER A 212 -2.65 17.65 6.22
CA SER A 212 -2.54 17.62 7.70
C SER A 212 -2.08 16.27 8.30
N GLY A 213 -1.63 15.34 7.44
CA GLY A 213 -1.13 14.00 7.85
C GLY A 213 0.28 13.70 7.36
N TYR A 214 0.67 12.43 7.40
CA TYR A 214 1.93 11.95 6.84
C TYR A 214 1.88 11.87 5.31
N GLY A 215 3.06 11.87 4.67
CA GLY A 215 3.13 11.96 3.20
C GLY A 215 2.77 13.35 2.68
N ASN A 216 2.79 14.35 3.57
CA ASN A 216 2.63 15.75 3.24
C ASN A 216 3.82 16.32 2.46
N ALA A 217 3.73 17.58 2.05
CA ALA A 217 4.79 18.24 1.29
C ALA A 217 6.17 18.19 1.99
N ALA A 218 6.23 18.18 3.32
CA ALA A 218 7.48 18.06 4.06
C ALA A 218 8.04 16.63 4.04
N ASP A 219 7.19 15.62 4.16
CA ASP A 219 7.59 14.21 4.08
C ASP A 219 7.99 13.81 2.65
N LEU A 220 7.20 14.22 1.66
CA LEU A 220 7.55 14.04 0.25
C LEU A 220 8.85 14.78 -0.08
N LYS A 221 9.16 15.91 0.55
CA LYS A 221 10.46 16.57 0.38
C LYS A 221 11.61 15.71 0.90
N LYS A 222 11.46 15.02 2.03
CA LYS A 222 12.48 14.09 2.56
C LYS A 222 12.69 12.92 1.59
N ILE A 223 11.60 12.31 1.11
CA ILE A 223 11.64 11.25 0.10
C ILE A 223 12.32 11.72 -1.19
N ASN A 224 11.95 12.89 -1.71
CA ASN A 224 12.58 13.43 -2.91
C ASN A 224 14.06 13.76 -2.69
N THR A 225 14.48 14.06 -1.46
CA THR A 225 15.90 14.22 -1.11
C THR A 225 16.62 12.88 -1.20
N ILE A 226 16.08 11.82 -0.58
CA ILE A 226 16.61 10.45 -0.69
C ILE A 226 16.75 10.01 -2.15
N LEU A 227 15.69 10.18 -2.96
CA LEU A 227 15.72 9.82 -4.38
C LEU A 227 16.72 10.67 -5.17
N SER A 228 16.84 11.96 -4.85
CA SER A 228 17.84 12.85 -5.45
C SER A 228 19.25 12.39 -5.12
N ASP A 229 19.54 12.04 -3.86
CA ASP A 229 20.86 11.64 -3.41
C ASP A 229 21.27 10.28 -4.00
N LEU A 230 20.32 9.33 -4.10
CA LEU A 230 20.48 8.10 -4.87
C LEU A 230 20.72 8.41 -6.36
N SER A 231 19.98 9.33 -6.97
CA SER A 231 20.14 9.65 -8.39
C SER A 231 21.51 10.21 -8.78
N GLN A 232 22.29 10.73 -7.81
CA GLN A 232 23.67 11.15 -8.05
C GLN A 232 24.65 9.97 -8.12
N LYS A 233 24.17 8.76 -7.86
CA LYS A 233 24.94 7.53 -7.87
C LYS A 233 24.76 6.79 -9.19
N ASN A 234 25.82 6.18 -9.69
CA ASN A 234 25.80 5.54 -11.02
C ASN A 234 24.73 4.46 -11.16
N ALA A 235 24.48 3.69 -10.11
CA ALA A 235 23.51 2.60 -10.14
C ALA A 235 22.05 3.05 -10.03
N PHE A 236 21.81 4.26 -9.51
CA PHE A 236 20.47 4.81 -9.28
C PHE A 236 20.20 6.08 -10.09
N SER A 237 21.09 6.43 -11.02
CA SER A 237 21.00 7.58 -11.93
C SER A 237 19.68 7.66 -12.70
N PHE A 238 19.02 6.52 -12.91
CA PHE A 238 17.70 6.43 -13.53
C PHE A 238 16.61 7.16 -12.75
N LEU A 239 16.81 7.41 -11.45
CA LEU A 239 15.91 8.21 -10.61
C LEU A 239 16.03 9.72 -10.89
N SER A 240 17.01 10.15 -11.71
CA SER A 240 17.21 11.56 -12.01
C SER A 240 15.97 12.18 -12.66
N GLY A 241 15.52 13.30 -12.07
CA GLY A 241 14.34 14.02 -12.55
C GLY A 241 13.00 13.45 -12.06
N ILE A 242 12.98 12.34 -11.33
CA ILE A 242 11.77 11.87 -10.66
C ILE A 242 11.44 12.80 -9.51
N LYS A 243 10.16 13.18 -9.44
CA LYS A 243 9.60 13.97 -8.36
C LYS A 243 8.31 13.31 -7.88
N ILE A 244 8.33 12.83 -6.65
CA ILE A 244 7.17 12.26 -5.97
C ILE A 244 6.33 13.43 -5.45
N GLU A 245 5.14 13.58 -6.02
CA GLU A 245 4.18 14.63 -5.68
C GLU A 245 3.01 14.11 -4.85
N LYS A 246 2.79 12.79 -4.84
CA LYS A 246 1.71 12.13 -4.11
C LYS A 246 2.11 10.70 -3.73
N THR A 247 1.77 10.31 -2.50
CA THR A 247 1.90 8.91 -2.02
C THR A 247 1.05 7.96 -2.87
N SER A 248 1.46 6.68 -2.91
CA SER A 248 0.82 5.57 -3.62
C SER A 248 0.59 5.77 -5.13
N THR A 249 1.13 6.85 -5.71
CA THR A 249 1.08 7.15 -7.13
C THR A 249 2.30 6.54 -7.81
N GLU A 250 2.11 5.99 -9.01
CA GLU A 250 3.20 5.43 -9.82
C GLU A 250 3.81 6.49 -10.74
N TYR A 251 5.13 6.60 -10.68
CA TYR A 251 5.93 7.47 -11.53
C TYR A 251 6.73 6.61 -12.51
N LYS A 252 6.30 6.64 -13.78
CA LYS A 252 6.90 5.82 -14.83
C LYS A 252 8.15 6.50 -15.43
N ILE A 253 9.23 5.73 -15.55
CA ILE A 253 10.40 6.05 -16.36
C ILE A 253 10.44 5.06 -17.52
N SER A 254 10.18 5.54 -18.73
CA SER A 254 10.20 4.66 -19.90
C SER A 254 11.62 4.43 -20.40
N GLY A 255 11.98 3.17 -20.59
CA GLY A 255 13.23 2.78 -21.26
C GLY A 255 12.94 2.09 -22.60
N LEU A 256 14.01 1.74 -23.30
CA LEU A 256 13.94 1.08 -24.61
C LEU A 256 13.53 -0.41 -24.52
N ALA A 257 13.87 -1.12 -23.45
CA ALA A 257 13.56 -2.54 -23.19
C ALA A 257 12.98 -2.79 -21.79
N VAL A 258 13.05 -1.79 -20.91
CA VAL A 258 12.69 -1.89 -19.51
C VAL A 258 11.99 -0.59 -19.13
N ASP A 259 10.79 -0.71 -18.57
CA ASP A 259 10.09 0.40 -17.94
C ASP A 259 10.27 0.31 -16.43
N MET A 260 10.61 1.43 -15.79
CA MET A 260 10.64 1.50 -14.33
C MET A 260 9.40 2.20 -13.80
N TYR A 261 8.89 1.76 -12.65
CA TYR A 261 7.81 2.45 -11.94
C TYR A 261 8.22 2.68 -10.49
N VAL A 262 8.33 3.95 -10.10
CA VAL A 262 8.64 4.32 -8.72
C VAL A 262 7.34 4.65 -7.99
N LYS A 263 7.14 4.10 -6.80
CA LYS A 263 6.00 4.35 -5.92
C LYS A 263 6.49 4.51 -4.50
N VAL A 264 5.83 5.38 -3.75
CA VAL A 264 6.17 5.63 -2.34
C VAL A 264 4.93 5.41 -1.48
N LYS A 265 5.09 4.71 -0.37
CA LYS A 265 4.06 4.49 0.63
C LYS A 265 4.55 4.91 2.01
N PHE A 266 3.63 5.18 2.92
CA PHE A 266 3.90 5.49 4.32
C PHE A 266 3.07 4.59 5.24
N GLU A 267 3.56 4.37 6.48
CA GLU A 267 2.84 3.71 7.58
C GLU A 267 2.03 2.46 7.22
N ALA A 268 0.71 2.47 7.42
CA ALA A 268 -0.18 1.32 7.24
C ALA A 268 -0.19 0.80 5.79
N SER A 269 0.27 1.62 4.84
CA SER A 269 0.42 1.24 3.44
C SER A 269 1.76 0.55 3.17
N VAL A 270 2.76 0.68 4.05
CA VAL A 270 4.07 0.02 3.96
C VAL A 270 3.89 -1.48 4.04
N SER A 271 4.48 -2.16 3.07
CA SER A 271 4.40 -3.61 2.96
C SER A 271 5.38 -4.27 3.94
N ASP A 272 5.02 -5.45 4.44
CA ASP A 272 5.95 -6.35 5.11
C ASP A 272 6.25 -7.54 4.18
N PRO A 273 7.48 -8.06 4.19
CA PRO A 273 7.84 -9.22 3.38
C PRO A 273 7.04 -10.46 3.81
N ASP A 274 6.35 -11.09 2.85
CA ASP A 274 5.62 -12.36 3.05
C ASP A 274 6.56 -13.57 2.78
N ASN A 275 6.11 -14.77 3.13
CA ASN A 275 6.81 -16.05 2.94
C ASN A 275 7.07 -16.43 1.46
N SER A 276 6.56 -15.65 0.49
CA SER A 276 6.84 -15.79 -0.94
C SER A 276 8.11 -15.06 -1.38
N VAL A 277 8.69 -14.21 -0.51
CA VAL A 277 9.91 -13.45 -0.73
C VAL A 277 11.13 -14.34 -0.49
N GLY A 278 12.07 -14.36 -1.45
CA GLY A 278 13.24 -15.23 -1.40
C GLY A 278 14.22 -14.89 -0.27
N VAL A 279 14.56 -13.60 -0.11
CA VAL A 279 15.48 -13.10 0.92
C VAL A 279 15.09 -11.67 1.30
N VAL A 280 15.07 -11.38 2.61
CA VAL A 280 14.93 -10.02 3.17
C VAL A 280 16.28 -9.60 3.73
N TYR A 281 16.75 -8.43 3.35
CA TYR A 281 18.02 -7.87 3.79
C TYR A 281 17.78 -6.76 4.80
N ASN A 282 18.23 -6.95 6.04
CA ASN A 282 18.19 -5.91 7.05
C ASN A 282 19.35 -4.93 6.84
N VAL A 283 19.06 -3.65 7.05
CA VAL A 283 20.04 -2.57 7.09
C VAL A 283 20.03 -1.96 8.48
N SER A 284 21.21 -1.83 9.07
CA SER A 284 21.42 -1.18 10.36
C SER A 284 22.68 -0.32 10.31
N GLU A 285 22.59 0.91 10.83
CA GLU A 285 23.70 1.86 10.89
C GLU A 285 24.43 2.05 9.55
N GLY A 286 23.65 2.17 8.47
CA GLY A 286 24.14 2.42 7.12
C GLY A 286 24.71 1.19 6.41
N LYS A 287 24.54 -0.01 6.97
CA LYS A 287 25.14 -1.26 6.47
C LYS A 287 24.14 -2.39 6.45
N PHE A 288 24.23 -3.23 5.44
CA PHE A 288 23.54 -4.51 5.45
C PHE A 288 24.12 -5.45 6.52
N GLU A 289 23.25 -6.16 7.23
CA GLU A 289 23.65 -7.13 8.25
C GLU A 289 24.27 -8.41 7.66
N SER A 290 23.88 -8.75 6.42
CA SER A 290 24.35 -9.92 5.69
C SER A 290 25.39 -9.57 4.63
N ASP A 291 26.35 -10.47 4.38
CA ASP A 291 27.25 -10.33 3.24
C ASP A 291 26.57 -10.76 1.92
N PHE A 292 27.03 -10.18 0.80
CA PHE A 292 26.48 -10.42 -0.54
C PHE A 292 27.47 -11.16 -1.45
N THR A 293 28.56 -11.70 -0.92
CA THR A 293 29.72 -12.10 -1.73
C THR A 293 29.34 -13.14 -2.79
N ASP A 294 28.61 -14.17 -2.38
CA ASP A 294 28.16 -15.24 -3.27
C ASP A 294 27.14 -14.75 -4.30
N SER A 295 26.26 -13.81 -3.90
CA SER A 295 25.27 -13.22 -4.79
C SER A 295 25.94 -12.30 -5.84
N ILE A 296 26.93 -11.51 -5.43
CA ILE A 296 27.75 -10.67 -6.32
C ILE A 296 28.50 -11.56 -7.31
N ALA A 297 29.14 -12.62 -6.83
CA ALA A 297 29.87 -13.56 -7.69
C ALA A 297 28.94 -14.21 -8.74
N GLY A 298 27.71 -14.56 -8.35
CA GLY A 298 26.69 -15.07 -9.26
C GLY A 298 26.35 -14.09 -10.38
N VAL A 299 26.09 -12.82 -10.05
CA VAL A 299 25.72 -11.79 -11.04
C VAL A 299 26.89 -11.43 -11.96
N VAL A 300 28.10 -11.30 -11.42
CA VAL A 300 29.31 -10.98 -12.21
C VAL A 300 29.64 -12.12 -13.17
N ALA A 301 29.32 -13.37 -12.83
CA ALA A 301 29.48 -14.49 -13.76
C ALA A 301 28.53 -14.42 -14.98
N LEU A 302 27.47 -13.60 -14.93
CA LEU A 302 26.53 -13.44 -16.05
C LEU A 302 27.07 -12.48 -17.11
N SER A 303 27.92 -11.53 -16.74
CA SER A 303 28.47 -10.54 -17.68
C SER A 303 29.78 -9.93 -17.18
N ASP A 304 30.81 -10.00 -18.03
CA ASP A 304 32.09 -9.31 -17.81
C ASP A 304 31.97 -7.77 -17.80
N GLU A 305 30.84 -7.23 -18.29
CA GLU A 305 30.58 -5.78 -18.24
C GLU A 305 30.14 -5.32 -16.85
N ILE A 306 29.61 -6.23 -16.01
CA ILE A 306 29.17 -5.93 -14.65
C ILE A 306 30.32 -6.25 -13.69
N LYS A 307 30.83 -5.23 -12.97
CA LYS A 307 31.93 -5.44 -12.03
C LYS A 307 31.39 -5.60 -10.61
N SER A 308 32.06 -6.44 -9.82
CA SER A 308 31.76 -6.60 -8.39
C SER A 308 31.82 -5.27 -7.63
N ALA A 309 32.72 -4.37 -8.04
CA ALA A 309 32.84 -3.03 -7.46
C ALA A 309 31.58 -2.20 -7.69
N ASP A 310 31.07 -2.16 -8.92
CA ASP A 310 29.87 -1.38 -9.26
C ASP A 310 28.66 -1.84 -8.44
N ILE A 311 28.54 -3.15 -8.20
CA ILE A 311 27.50 -3.73 -7.35
C ILE A 311 27.70 -3.37 -5.87
N THR A 312 28.93 -3.52 -5.38
CA THR A 312 29.25 -3.26 -3.97
C THR A 312 29.04 -1.80 -3.63
N ASP A 313 29.45 -0.91 -4.53
CA ASP A 313 29.26 0.54 -4.41
C ASP A 313 27.77 0.86 -4.37
N ALA A 314 26.97 0.28 -5.26
CA ALA A 314 25.53 0.51 -5.28
C ALA A 314 24.80 0.02 -4.02
N LEU A 315 25.17 -1.15 -3.48
CA LEU A 315 24.63 -1.64 -2.21
C LEU A 315 25.05 -0.74 -1.04
N THR A 316 26.30 -0.28 -1.04
CA THR A 316 26.83 0.63 -0.01
C THR A 316 26.12 1.99 -0.06
N GLU A 317 25.88 2.52 -1.25
CA GLU A 317 25.15 3.75 -1.48
C GLU A 317 23.71 3.64 -1.01
N LEU A 318 23.00 2.56 -1.36
CA LEU A 318 21.64 2.31 -0.91
C LEU A 318 21.56 2.20 0.63
N SER A 319 22.41 1.37 1.24
CA SER A 319 22.38 1.17 2.69
C SER A 319 22.75 2.44 3.46
N SER A 320 23.71 3.22 2.94
CA SER A 320 24.09 4.50 3.54
C SER A 320 22.97 5.52 3.49
N GLU A 321 22.17 5.55 2.42
CA GLU A 321 21.11 6.53 2.26
C GLU A 321 19.92 6.23 3.19
N ILE A 322 19.54 4.96 3.32
CA ILE A 322 18.37 4.59 4.15
C ILE A 322 18.73 4.38 5.62
N ASN A 323 20.01 4.22 5.95
CA ASN A 323 20.57 4.05 7.30
C ASN A 323 20.06 2.84 8.12
N ASN A 324 18.77 2.75 8.42
CA ASN A 324 18.14 1.60 9.07
C ASN A 324 16.90 1.19 8.28
N GLY A 325 16.67 -0.11 8.12
CA GLY A 325 15.51 -0.56 7.35
C GLY A 325 15.60 -1.98 6.84
N LYS A 326 14.78 -2.28 5.83
CA LYS A 326 14.73 -3.56 5.15
C LYS A 326 14.67 -3.36 3.65
N VAL A 327 15.34 -4.24 2.91
CA VAL A 327 15.30 -4.27 1.46
C VAL A 327 14.95 -5.68 1.01
N TRP A 328 14.00 -5.83 0.11
CA TRP A 328 13.65 -7.14 -0.45
C TRP A 328 13.14 -7.03 -1.89
N LEU A 329 13.04 -8.18 -2.56
CA LEU A 329 12.57 -8.28 -3.93
C LEU A 329 11.36 -9.20 -4.05
N VAL A 330 10.45 -8.87 -4.95
CA VAL A 330 9.30 -9.70 -5.30
C VAL A 330 9.18 -9.80 -6.82
N PRO A 331 8.96 -11.00 -7.40
CA PRO A 331 8.59 -11.09 -8.82
C PRO A 331 7.26 -10.38 -9.08
N VAL A 332 7.19 -9.56 -10.12
CA VAL A 332 5.97 -8.83 -10.50
C VAL A 332 5.62 -9.09 -11.96
N VAL A 333 4.33 -9.04 -12.29
CA VAL A 333 3.83 -9.06 -13.67
C VAL A 333 2.95 -7.84 -13.87
N LYS A 334 3.29 -7.01 -14.85
CA LYS A 334 2.58 -5.76 -15.16
C LYS A 334 2.31 -5.67 -16.65
N ASP A 335 1.05 -5.45 -17.03
CA ASP A 335 0.60 -5.41 -18.43
C ASP A 335 1.01 -6.65 -19.26
N GLY A 336 1.05 -7.83 -18.60
CA GLY A 336 1.46 -9.08 -19.22
C GLY A 336 2.98 -9.24 -19.40
N ASN A 337 3.77 -8.27 -18.96
CA ASN A 337 5.23 -8.30 -18.96
C ASN A 337 5.76 -8.72 -17.59
N ALA A 338 6.82 -9.52 -17.58
CA ALA A 338 7.48 -9.95 -16.36
C ALA A 338 8.43 -8.86 -15.83
N GLY A 339 8.60 -8.82 -14.52
CA GLY A 339 9.45 -7.85 -13.85
C GLY A 339 9.85 -8.26 -12.45
N ILE A 340 10.60 -7.36 -11.82
CA ILE A 340 11.02 -7.48 -10.42
C ILE A 340 10.65 -6.18 -9.69
N GLU A 341 10.05 -6.32 -8.52
CA GLU A 341 9.69 -5.23 -7.63
C GLU A 341 10.72 -5.16 -6.50
N LEU A 342 11.44 -4.04 -6.40
CA LEU A 342 12.38 -3.74 -5.33
C LEU A 342 11.67 -2.91 -4.26
N HIS A 343 11.67 -3.41 -3.04
CA HIS A 343 11.14 -2.71 -1.87
C HIS A 343 12.27 -2.22 -0.99
N ILE A 344 12.18 -0.95 -0.59
CA ILE A 344 13.11 -0.28 0.30
C ILE A 344 12.28 0.34 1.43
N LYS A 345 12.22 -0.33 2.58
CA LYS A 345 11.53 0.12 3.79
C LYS A 345 12.51 0.75 4.76
N SER A 346 12.16 1.91 5.31
CA SER A 346 12.97 2.61 6.31
C SER A 346 12.11 3.62 7.09
N THR A 347 12.72 4.45 7.92
CA THR A 347 12.06 5.43 8.77
C THR A 347 12.71 6.81 8.68
N PHE A 348 11.95 7.86 8.95
CA PHE A 348 12.50 9.19 9.27
C PHE A 348 11.63 9.92 10.30
N ASN A 349 12.16 10.95 10.96
CA ASN A 349 11.36 11.75 11.90
C ASN A 349 10.31 12.59 11.16
N HIS A 350 9.05 12.52 11.59
CA HIS A 350 7.97 13.41 11.18
C HIS A 350 7.51 14.27 12.36
N THR A 351 7.23 15.54 12.08
CA THR A 351 6.70 16.48 13.08
C THR A 351 5.20 16.61 12.86
N LEU A 352 4.43 16.20 13.86
CA LEU A 352 2.99 16.35 13.92
C LEU A 352 2.58 17.82 14.02
N ASP A 353 1.32 18.12 13.70
CA ASP A 353 0.76 19.47 13.79
C ASP A 353 0.78 20.04 15.23
N ASN A 354 0.74 19.16 16.23
CA ASN A 354 0.90 19.53 17.65
C ASN A 354 2.37 19.78 18.07
N GLY A 355 3.32 19.63 17.14
CA GLY A 355 4.75 19.84 17.34
C GLY A 355 5.53 18.64 17.89
N ASN A 356 4.87 17.51 18.19
CA ASN A 356 5.56 16.30 18.62
C ASN A 356 6.26 15.63 17.43
N GLU A 357 7.41 15.01 17.68
CA GLU A 357 8.09 14.18 16.68
C GLU A 357 7.74 12.71 16.87
N ILE A 358 7.45 12.03 15.77
CA ILE A 358 7.34 10.58 15.70
C ILE A 358 8.30 10.02 14.65
N GLU A 359 8.61 8.73 14.74
CA GLU A 359 9.29 8.01 13.68
C GLU A 359 8.25 7.53 12.66
N LEU A 360 8.37 8.00 11.41
CA LEU A 360 7.48 7.67 10.31
C LEU A 360 8.08 6.55 9.45
N GLU A 361 7.38 5.44 9.30
CA GLU A 361 7.76 4.39 8.34
C GLU A 361 7.43 4.82 6.90
N TYR A 362 8.37 4.56 5.98
CA TYR A 362 8.17 4.73 4.54
C TYR A 362 8.66 3.52 3.76
N GLU A 363 8.12 3.35 2.56
CA GLU A 363 8.51 2.34 1.60
C GLU A 363 8.65 2.95 0.21
N ILE A 364 9.84 2.87 -0.38
CA ILE A 364 10.07 3.14 -1.79
C ILE A 364 10.00 1.80 -2.53
N ILE A 365 9.12 1.72 -3.50
CA ILE A 365 8.92 0.56 -4.36
C ILE A 365 9.36 0.93 -5.78
N ILE A 366 10.19 0.08 -6.38
CA ILE A 366 10.70 0.26 -7.73
C ILE A 366 10.39 -1.01 -8.54
N ASP A 367 9.41 -0.93 -9.44
CA ASP A 367 9.16 -1.99 -10.41
C ASP A 367 10.15 -1.85 -11.57
N GLU A 368 10.77 -2.95 -11.97
CA GLU A 368 11.52 -3.10 -13.21
C GLU A 368 10.76 -4.04 -14.14
N ILE A 369 10.14 -3.51 -15.20
CA ILE A 369 9.26 -4.26 -16.10
C ILE A 369 9.90 -4.43 -17.47
N PHE A 370 10.26 -5.67 -17.82
CA PHE A 370 10.91 -6.02 -19.09
C PHE A 370 9.89 -6.16 -20.21
N HIS A 371 10.05 -5.40 -21.28
CA HIS A 371 9.13 -5.42 -22.42
C HIS A 371 9.89 -5.54 -23.74
N LYS A 372 9.19 -5.97 -24.78
CA LYS A 372 9.79 -6.10 -26.12
C LYS A 372 10.28 -4.75 -26.65
N ILE A 373 11.42 -4.76 -27.31
CA ILE A 373 11.97 -3.64 -28.06
C ILE A 373 11.31 -3.59 -29.43
N ALA A 374 10.51 -2.55 -29.68
CA ALA A 374 9.81 -2.38 -30.97
C ALA A 374 10.68 -1.68 -32.03
N THR A 375 11.54 -0.75 -31.60
CA THR A 375 12.39 0.05 -32.50
C THR A 375 13.69 0.36 -31.78
N VAL A 376 14.83 0.09 -32.42
CA VAL A 376 16.15 0.39 -31.87
C VAL A 376 16.65 1.76 -32.35
N PRO A 377 17.52 2.44 -31.57
CA PRO A 377 18.17 3.68 -32.01
C PRO A 377 18.97 3.51 -33.32
N GLU A 378 19.19 4.62 -34.02
CA GLU A 378 19.96 4.64 -35.26
C GLU A 378 21.38 4.11 -35.03
N GLY A 379 21.84 3.21 -35.92
CA GLY A 379 23.16 2.58 -35.83
C GLY A 379 23.21 1.32 -34.95
N VAL A 380 22.15 1.00 -34.20
CA VAL A 380 22.04 -0.27 -33.47
C VAL A 380 21.50 -1.36 -34.40
N PRO A 381 22.16 -2.52 -34.53
CA PRO A 381 21.65 -3.61 -35.36
C PRO A 381 20.29 -4.13 -34.86
N SER A 382 19.33 -4.30 -35.77
CA SER A 382 18.00 -4.84 -35.42
C SER A 382 18.06 -6.30 -34.91
N SER A 383 19.09 -7.06 -35.31
CA SER A 383 19.35 -8.39 -34.78
C SER A 383 19.52 -8.39 -33.26
N THR A 384 20.10 -7.33 -32.69
CA THR A 384 20.32 -7.22 -31.25
C THR A 384 19.00 -7.13 -30.47
N ALA A 385 18.00 -6.42 -30.99
CA ALA A 385 16.66 -6.39 -30.40
C ALA A 385 15.88 -7.68 -30.61
N ASN A 386 16.06 -8.36 -31.74
CA ASN A 386 15.43 -9.65 -31.98
C ASN A 386 15.93 -10.71 -30.99
N ASP A 387 17.25 -10.77 -30.77
CA ASP A 387 17.84 -11.70 -29.80
C ASP A 387 17.27 -11.49 -28.38
N TYR A 388 17.15 -10.24 -27.95
CA TYR A 388 16.49 -9.89 -26.69
C TYR A 388 15.01 -10.30 -26.67
N ASN A 389 14.25 -9.93 -27.69
CA ASN A 389 12.81 -10.19 -27.76
C ASN A 389 12.48 -11.69 -27.78
N ASP A 390 13.31 -12.49 -28.46
CA ASP A 390 13.16 -13.95 -28.51
C ASP A 390 13.38 -14.56 -27.13
N LYS A 391 14.39 -14.09 -26.39
CA LYS A 391 14.71 -14.57 -25.03
C LYS A 391 13.69 -14.13 -23.99
N LEU A 392 13.10 -12.94 -24.14
CA LEU A 392 12.04 -12.46 -23.25
C LEU A 392 10.81 -13.37 -23.24
N THR A 393 10.51 -14.06 -24.36
CA THR A 393 9.31 -14.91 -24.50
C THR A 393 9.46 -16.35 -24.00
N GLY A 394 10.68 -16.79 -23.67
CA GLY A 394 10.97 -18.19 -23.37
C GLY A 394 10.84 -18.56 -21.89
N GLU A 395 11.48 -17.81 -20.99
CA GLU A 395 11.72 -18.23 -19.59
C GLU A 395 11.79 -17.04 -18.60
N ALA A 396 11.33 -15.84 -18.98
CA ALA A 396 11.47 -14.60 -18.19
C ALA A 396 10.84 -14.64 -16.78
N VAL A 397 9.96 -15.60 -16.51
CA VAL A 397 9.35 -15.80 -15.18
C VAL A 397 10.29 -16.53 -14.19
N GLN A 398 11.36 -17.21 -14.65
CA GLN A 398 12.37 -17.81 -13.76
C GLN A 398 13.55 -16.86 -13.47
N PHE A 399 13.79 -15.89 -14.36
CA PHE A 399 14.84 -14.87 -14.26
C PHE A 399 14.68 -13.94 -13.04
N ALA A 400 13.45 -13.62 -12.66
CA ALA A 400 13.10 -12.69 -11.57
C ALA A 400 13.35 -13.21 -10.14
N LYS A 401 13.94 -14.41 -9.96
CA LYS A 401 14.35 -14.92 -8.65
C LYS A 401 15.75 -14.46 -8.22
N ALA A 402 16.42 -13.67 -9.06
CA ALA A 402 17.78 -13.21 -8.79
C ALA A 402 17.79 -12.04 -7.78
N THR A 403 18.75 -12.13 -6.88
CA THR A 403 19.04 -11.30 -5.71
C THR A 403 19.01 -9.79 -5.94
N LEU A 404 18.86 -8.99 -4.86
CA LEU A 404 18.84 -7.52 -4.80
C LEU A 404 19.75 -6.80 -5.83
N ILE A 405 20.92 -7.37 -6.07
CA ILE A 405 21.97 -6.90 -6.97
C ILE A 405 21.50 -6.72 -8.43
N SER A 406 20.71 -7.65 -8.95
CA SER A 406 20.37 -7.68 -10.38
C SER A 406 19.55 -6.45 -10.78
N VAL A 407 18.56 -6.07 -9.96
CA VAL A 407 17.69 -4.90 -10.22
C VAL A 407 18.50 -3.60 -10.23
N ILE A 408 19.39 -3.44 -9.26
CA ILE A 408 20.22 -2.24 -9.11
C ILE A 408 21.14 -2.04 -10.34
N VAL A 409 21.73 -3.13 -10.85
CA VAL A 409 22.63 -3.04 -11.99
C VAL A 409 21.89 -2.82 -13.31
N VAL A 410 20.77 -3.53 -13.56
CA VAL A 410 20.06 -3.42 -14.84
C VAL A 410 19.42 -2.06 -15.01
N GLY A 411 18.69 -1.59 -13.99
CA GLY A 411 18.02 -0.29 -14.02
C GLY A 411 19.02 0.87 -14.21
N GLY A 412 20.14 0.84 -13.47
CA GLY A 412 21.20 1.84 -13.55
C GLY A 412 21.91 1.89 -14.90
N LEU A 413 22.35 0.73 -15.42
CA LEU A 413 23.15 0.68 -16.64
C LEU A 413 22.34 1.11 -17.87
N TYR A 414 21.09 0.67 -17.98
CA TYR A 414 20.32 0.82 -19.21
C TYR A 414 19.69 2.20 -19.41
N ILE A 415 19.18 2.80 -18.34
CA ILE A 415 18.51 4.11 -18.43
C ILE A 415 19.54 5.24 -18.58
N THR A 416 20.70 5.14 -17.92
CA THR A 416 21.81 6.10 -18.13
C THR A 416 22.25 6.13 -19.59
N LEU A 417 22.29 4.96 -20.23
CA LEU A 417 22.77 4.83 -21.59
C LEU A 417 21.71 5.15 -22.66
N SER A 418 20.44 5.37 -22.29
CA SER A 418 19.39 5.77 -23.26
C SER A 418 19.00 7.25 -23.16
N THR A 419 19.36 7.91 -22.05
CA THR A 419 19.02 9.32 -21.78
C THR A 419 20.18 10.29 -22.00
N ALA A 420 21.43 9.84 -21.88
CA ALA A 420 22.60 10.57 -22.37
C ALA A 420 22.76 10.36 -23.89
N GLY A 421 23.36 11.31 -24.61
CA GLY A 421 23.63 11.21 -26.06
C GLY A 421 24.68 10.14 -26.42
N THR A 422 24.42 8.90 -26.02
CA THR A 422 25.30 7.74 -26.14
C THR A 422 25.40 7.25 -27.57
N THR A 423 26.47 6.50 -27.81
CA THR A 423 26.74 5.91 -29.10
C THR A 423 25.93 4.63 -29.28
N ALA A 424 25.61 4.29 -30.54
CA ALA A 424 24.94 3.04 -30.87
C ALA A 424 25.69 1.79 -30.35
N ALA A 425 27.01 1.87 -30.21
CA ALA A 425 27.83 0.78 -29.66
C ALA A 425 27.52 0.53 -28.17
N GLU A 426 27.40 1.60 -27.38
CA GLU A 426 27.10 1.50 -25.95
C GLU A 426 25.69 0.94 -25.72
N VAL A 427 24.70 1.41 -26.48
CA VAL A 427 23.33 0.87 -26.42
C VAL A 427 23.31 -0.62 -26.80
N SER A 428 24.07 -1.01 -27.82
CA SER A 428 24.17 -2.41 -28.23
C SER A 428 24.81 -3.29 -27.14
N SER A 429 25.83 -2.79 -26.44
CA SER A 429 26.44 -3.48 -25.30
C SER A 429 25.43 -3.70 -24.17
N SER A 430 24.66 -2.67 -23.80
CA SER A 430 23.65 -2.80 -22.73
C SER A 430 22.56 -3.83 -23.04
N ILE A 431 22.08 -3.87 -24.29
CA ILE A 431 21.11 -4.90 -24.72
C ILE A 431 21.75 -6.29 -24.65
N ALA A 432 23.04 -6.43 -25.00
CA ALA A 432 23.74 -7.70 -24.87
C ALA A 432 23.90 -8.16 -23.41
N VAL A 433 24.13 -7.23 -22.47
CA VAL A 433 24.13 -7.53 -21.03
C VAL A 433 22.76 -8.04 -20.57
N LEU A 434 21.68 -7.36 -20.96
CA LEU A 434 20.30 -7.79 -20.68
C LEU A 434 20.03 -9.20 -21.20
N VAL A 435 20.42 -9.49 -22.44
CA VAL A 435 20.28 -10.83 -23.05
C VAL A 435 21.04 -11.88 -22.25
N LYS A 436 22.31 -11.63 -21.88
CA LYS A 436 23.12 -12.58 -21.11
C LYS A 436 22.50 -12.89 -19.75
N MET A 437 21.96 -11.87 -19.08
CA MET A 437 21.30 -12.04 -17.80
C MET A 437 20.05 -12.92 -17.92
N ILE A 438 19.22 -12.70 -18.95
CA ILE A 438 18.01 -13.51 -19.21
C ILE A 438 18.34 -14.99 -19.48
N VAL A 439 19.53 -15.31 -20.02
CA VAL A 439 19.88 -16.66 -20.50
C VAL A 439 20.57 -17.56 -19.47
N SER A 440 21.15 -17.01 -18.42
CA SER A 440 22.12 -17.72 -17.57
C SER A 440 21.54 -18.45 -16.34
N TYR A 441 20.23 -18.74 -16.31
CA TYR A 441 19.58 -19.47 -15.21
C TYR A 441 18.66 -20.61 -15.66
#